data_AF-A0A9Y2ERB8-F1
#
_entry.id   AF-A0A9Y2ERB8-F1
#
_cell.length_a   1.000
_cell.length_b   1.000
_cell.length_c   1.000
_cell.angle_alpha   90.00
_cell.angle_beta   90.00
_cell.angle_gamma   90.00
#
_symmetry.space_group_name_H-M   'P 1'
#
loop_
_entity.id
_entity.type
_entity.pdbx_description
1 polymer ?
#
loop_
_entity_poly.entity_id
_entity_poly.type
_entity_poly.pdbx_seq_one_letter_code
_entity_poly.pdbx_strand_id
1 'polypeptide(L)'
;MGIVEVLGASRGKSPLIIGDLDVYPQLPRITGAPTLNSEEPDIATASKNAPLNKSTKIADRHVFSLSLPDEEQPHWQALRHAIRNARREGYAYFELGGFVGYSVIYDSTGVSKESIQSAPLIERVQGLIHEEIGDRNSISLTSLPDDKADVYSSKTLPFYLWEVPRRAIRDILRQRLVIVATYNSGWMEKLLSEAGLTVIPDKTGRDHRSFEVVASFEWEGEARVEYHSHVWEEMVIAVHEFRGPKAVVQRALAPLAAPSLARLNDFVPTEALQNDQGHPPEQNG
;
A
#
# COMPACT_ATOMS: atom_id res chain seq x y z
N MET A 1 -8.82 4.27 -21.77
CA MET A 1 -8.03 3.22 -21.11
C MET A 1 -7.25 3.85 -19.98
N GLY A 2 -7.71 3.65 -18.74
CA GLY A 2 -7.07 4.18 -17.55
C GLY A 2 -6.57 3.02 -16.70
N ILE A 3 -5.36 3.15 -16.20
CA ILE A 3 -4.80 2.32 -15.13
C ILE A 3 -5.00 3.14 -13.86
N VAL A 4 -5.51 2.54 -12.79
CA VAL A 4 -5.85 3.23 -11.54
C VAL A 4 -4.92 2.87 -10.41
N GLU A 5 -4.79 3.84 -9.52
CA GLU A 5 -3.73 4.00 -8.54
C GLU A 5 -4.36 4.49 -7.24
N VAL A 6 -4.00 3.84 -6.13
CA VAL A 6 -4.54 4.12 -4.81
C VAL A 6 -3.67 5.16 -4.11
N LEU A 7 -4.21 6.35 -3.86
CA LEU A 7 -3.52 7.44 -3.17
C LEU A 7 -3.96 7.49 -1.70
N GLY A 8 -3.10 7.00 -0.81
CA GLY A 8 -3.27 7.12 0.64
C GLY A 8 -2.69 8.43 1.18
N ALA A 9 -3.53 9.31 1.74
CA ALA A 9 -3.11 10.47 2.51
C ALA A 9 -3.64 10.36 3.94
N SER A 10 -2.80 10.41 4.99
CA SER A 10 -3.30 10.55 6.37
C SER A 10 -2.43 11.40 7.30
N ARG A 11 -3.08 12.44 7.86
CA ARG A 11 -2.73 13.08 9.14
C ARG A 11 -3.90 12.86 10.10
N GLY A 12 -3.88 11.74 10.81
CA GLY A 12 -4.64 11.53 12.04
C GLY A 12 -6.16 11.34 11.93
N LYS A 13 -6.80 11.75 10.83
CA LYS A 13 -8.20 11.46 10.45
C LYS A 13 -8.36 11.75 8.97
N SER A 14 -7.93 10.86 8.08
CA SER A 14 -8.05 11.10 6.64
C SER A 14 -8.74 9.96 5.92
N PRO A 15 -9.44 10.28 4.82
CA PRO A 15 -10.16 9.29 4.06
C PRO A 15 -9.24 8.33 3.31
N LEU A 16 -9.51 7.04 3.39
CA LEU A 16 -9.19 6.11 2.33
C LEU A 16 -9.93 6.53 1.06
N ILE A 17 -9.20 6.69 -0.03
CA ILE A 17 -9.76 6.96 -1.35
C ILE A 17 -9.90 5.62 -2.07
N ILE A 18 -11.14 5.20 -2.34
CA ILE A 18 -11.45 4.06 -3.20
C ILE A 18 -11.60 4.58 -4.62
N GLY A 19 -10.76 4.08 -5.53
CA GLY A 19 -10.86 4.27 -6.97
C GLY A 19 -10.83 2.90 -7.66
N ASP A 20 -11.62 2.80 -8.73
CA ASP A 20 -11.90 1.64 -9.61
C ASP A 20 -12.91 0.56 -9.17
N LEU A 21 -13.85 0.35 -10.09
CA LEU A 21 -14.83 -0.72 -10.20
C LEU A 21 -14.82 -1.14 -11.68
N ASP A 22 -14.34 -2.34 -12.00
CA ASP A 22 -14.05 -2.73 -13.39
C ASP A 22 -15.30 -3.17 -14.18
N VAL A 23 -15.43 -2.64 -15.40
CA VAL A 23 -16.12 -3.23 -16.56
C VAL A 23 -15.19 -3.07 -17.79
N TYR A 24 -14.71 -4.19 -18.36
CA TYR A 24 -13.68 -4.27 -19.44
C TYR A 24 -14.18 -3.91 -20.85
N PRO A 25 -13.37 -3.31 -21.78
CA PRO A 25 -12.42 -4.07 -22.63
C PRO A 25 -11.11 -3.38 -23.17
N GLN A 26 -10.09 -4.23 -23.44
CA GLN A 26 -8.84 -4.22 -24.28
C GLN A 26 -7.87 -3.01 -24.47
N LEU A 27 -6.55 -3.34 -24.48
CA LEU A 27 -5.35 -2.46 -24.50
C LEU A 27 -4.77 -2.15 -25.90
N PRO A 28 -4.38 -0.89 -26.20
CA PRO A 28 -3.27 -0.59 -27.10
C PRO A 28 -1.97 -0.25 -26.34
N ARG A 29 -0.85 -0.79 -26.84
CA ARG A 29 0.52 -0.55 -26.37
C ARG A 29 0.94 0.90 -26.63
N ILE A 30 1.61 1.55 -25.68
CA ILE A 30 2.41 2.74 -25.95
C ILE A 30 3.78 2.66 -25.27
N THR A 31 4.80 2.77 -26.12
CA THR A 31 6.21 3.04 -25.85
C THR A 31 6.41 4.55 -25.68
N GLY A 32 6.91 5.01 -24.54
CA GLY A 32 7.33 6.39 -24.32
C GLY A 32 7.68 6.64 -22.84
N ALA A 33 8.87 7.14 -22.56
CA ALA A 33 9.31 7.49 -21.21
C ALA A 33 8.51 8.70 -20.66
N PRO A 34 8.09 8.71 -19.39
CA PRO A 34 7.29 9.80 -18.85
C PRO A 34 8.18 10.99 -18.45
N THR A 35 7.87 12.16 -18.98
CA THR A 35 8.28 13.46 -18.43
C THR A 35 7.29 13.85 -17.33
N LEU A 36 7.78 14.14 -16.11
CA LEU A 36 6.99 14.66 -14.99
C LEU A 36 6.33 16.00 -15.38
N ASN A 37 5.02 16.00 -15.57
CA ASN A 37 4.21 17.21 -15.80
C ASN A 37 3.76 17.82 -14.46
N SER A 38 3.66 19.15 -14.42
CA SER A 38 3.34 19.98 -13.24
C SER A 38 1.90 19.88 -12.70
N GLU A 39 1.09 18.93 -13.17
CA GLU A 39 -0.35 18.80 -12.85
C GLU A 39 -0.66 17.81 -11.71
N GLU A 40 0.25 16.87 -11.41
CA GLU A 40 0.10 15.89 -10.32
C GLU A 40 -0.11 16.48 -8.90
N PRO A 41 0.55 17.58 -8.47
CA PRO A 41 0.34 18.13 -7.13
C PRO A 41 -1.09 18.68 -6.90
N ASP A 42 -1.79 19.07 -7.96
CA ASP A 42 -3.16 19.59 -7.86
C ASP A 42 -4.18 18.47 -7.64
N ILE A 43 -3.99 17.30 -8.27
CA ILE A 43 -4.89 16.15 -8.12
C ILE A 43 -4.85 15.62 -6.69
N ALA A 44 -3.67 15.40 -6.12
CA ALA A 44 -3.57 14.88 -4.75
C ALA A 44 -4.12 15.86 -3.70
N THR A 45 -3.89 17.17 -3.90
CA THR A 45 -4.45 18.21 -3.03
C THR A 45 -5.97 18.25 -3.14
N ALA A 46 -6.52 18.14 -4.35
CA ALA A 46 -7.95 18.05 -4.59
C ALA A 46 -8.57 16.80 -3.95
N SER A 47 -7.94 15.63 -4.13
CA SER A 47 -8.40 14.36 -3.55
C SER A 47 -8.44 14.39 -2.03
N LYS A 48 -7.46 15.02 -1.40
CA LYS A 48 -7.43 15.21 0.06
C LYS A 48 -8.58 16.08 0.58
N ASN A 49 -8.99 17.06 -0.21
CA ASN A 49 -10.06 17.99 0.14
C ASN A 49 -11.44 17.49 -0.32
N ALA A 50 -11.52 16.31 -0.94
CA ALA A 50 -12.77 15.72 -1.37
C ALA A 50 -13.67 15.44 -0.14
N PRO A 51 -14.98 15.68 -0.24
CA PRO A 51 -15.93 15.37 0.82
C PRO A 51 -15.91 13.87 1.15
N LEU A 52 -15.98 13.56 2.44
CA LEU A 52 -16.13 12.18 2.92
C LEU A 52 -17.45 11.58 2.46
N ASN A 53 -17.42 10.27 2.21
CA ASN A 53 -18.52 9.39 1.84
C ASN A 53 -19.26 9.87 0.58
N LYS A 54 -18.55 10.52 -0.35
CA LYS A 54 -19.12 11.03 -1.59
C LYS A 54 -18.13 10.94 -2.74
N SER A 55 -18.60 10.41 -3.87
CA SER A 55 -17.86 10.40 -5.12
C SER A 55 -17.67 11.82 -5.66
N THR A 56 -16.42 12.19 -5.91
CA THR A 56 -16.03 13.51 -6.39
C THR A 56 -15.22 13.36 -7.68
N LYS A 57 -15.62 14.07 -8.73
CA LYS A 57 -14.87 14.11 -9.99
C LYS A 57 -13.67 15.04 -9.83
N ILE A 58 -12.47 14.50 -10.01
CA ILE A 58 -11.20 15.21 -9.91
C ILE A 58 -10.42 14.91 -11.19
N ALA A 59 -10.23 15.95 -12.01
CA ALA A 59 -9.76 15.81 -13.38
C ALA A 59 -10.62 14.79 -14.17
N ASP A 60 -10.01 13.70 -14.64
CA ASP A 60 -10.62 12.63 -15.41
C ASP A 60 -11.05 11.43 -14.55
N ARG A 61 -10.92 11.51 -13.21
CA ARG A 61 -11.18 10.40 -12.28
C ARG A 61 -12.30 10.69 -11.30
N HIS A 62 -12.97 9.64 -10.85
CA HIS A 62 -13.87 9.69 -9.71
C HIS A 62 -13.16 9.15 -8.47
N VAL A 63 -13.22 9.91 -7.39
CA VAL A 63 -12.56 9.65 -6.12
C VAL A 63 -13.64 9.50 -5.07
N PHE A 64 -13.70 8.35 -4.40
CA PHE A 64 -14.58 8.13 -3.25
C PHE A 64 -13.77 8.09 -1.96
N SER A 65 -13.94 9.08 -1.09
CA SER A 65 -13.17 9.24 0.13
C SER A 65 -13.93 8.74 1.36
N LEU A 66 -13.39 7.85 2.19
CA LEU A 66 -14.02 7.34 3.43
C LEU A 66 -13.05 7.33 4.61
N SER A 67 -13.45 7.76 5.80
CA SER A 67 -12.55 7.72 6.96
C SER A 67 -12.59 6.36 7.65
N LEU A 68 -11.41 5.79 7.93
CA LEU A 68 -11.29 4.60 8.77
C LEU A 68 -11.22 5.01 10.25
N PRO A 69 -12.13 4.51 11.13
CA PRO A 69 -12.18 4.96 12.52
C PRO A 69 -10.99 4.48 13.35
N ASP A 70 -10.41 3.32 13.00
CA ASP A 70 -9.38 2.64 13.81
C ASP A 70 -8.04 2.50 13.09
N GLU A 71 -7.65 3.45 12.25
CA GLU A 71 -6.41 3.35 11.47
C GLU A 71 -5.20 3.11 12.39
N GLU A 72 -4.50 1.98 12.18
CA GLU A 72 -3.33 1.62 12.97
C GLU A 72 -2.28 2.74 12.93
N GLN A 73 -1.86 3.16 14.12
CA GLN A 73 -0.86 4.20 14.26
C GLN A 73 0.53 3.66 13.92
N PRO A 74 1.37 4.45 13.23
CA PRO A 74 2.77 4.10 12.98
C PRO A 74 3.56 3.74 14.25
N HIS A 75 4.42 2.73 14.15
CA HIS A 75 5.26 2.23 15.26
C HIS A 75 6.57 3.02 15.41
N TRP A 76 6.51 4.35 15.30
CA TRP A 76 7.69 5.24 15.33
C TRP A 76 8.51 5.13 16.61
N GLN A 77 7.86 4.84 17.73
CA GLN A 77 8.56 4.65 19.01
C GLN A 77 9.49 3.44 18.94
N ALA A 78 9.05 2.34 18.31
CA ALA A 78 9.86 1.16 18.07
C ALA A 78 11.05 1.49 17.15
N LEU A 79 10.82 2.20 16.04
CA LEU A 79 11.90 2.64 15.16
C LEU A 79 12.92 3.53 15.88
N ARG A 80 12.46 4.53 16.65
CA ARG A 80 13.35 5.42 17.41
C ARG A 80 14.14 4.64 18.47
N HIS A 81 13.56 3.62 19.08
CA HIS A 81 14.25 2.73 20.00
C HIS A 81 15.31 1.91 19.26
N ALA A 82 14.96 1.28 18.14
CA ALA A 82 15.89 0.51 17.31
C ALA A 82 17.07 1.37 16.82
N ILE A 83 16.84 2.59 16.33
CA ILE A 83 17.93 3.51 15.92
C ILE A 83 18.86 3.83 17.10
N ARG A 84 18.33 4.03 18.31
CA ARG A 84 19.16 4.28 19.50
C ARG A 84 20.01 3.07 19.86
N ASN A 85 19.45 1.87 19.77
CA ASN A 85 20.16 0.63 20.07
C ASN A 85 21.21 0.34 18.99
N ALA A 86 20.87 0.48 17.71
CA ALA A 86 21.82 0.32 16.61
C ALA A 86 23.01 1.26 16.73
N ARG A 87 22.81 2.51 17.16
CA ARG A 87 23.93 3.44 17.41
C ARG A 87 24.90 3.00 18.51
N ARG A 88 24.42 2.21 19.48
CA ARG A 88 25.23 1.67 20.57
C ARG A 88 25.89 0.34 20.19
N GLU A 89 25.17 -0.49 19.46
CA GLU A 89 25.48 -1.92 19.30
C GLU A 89 25.83 -2.29 17.85
N GLY A 90 25.79 -1.33 16.92
CA GLY A 90 25.99 -1.54 15.47
C GLY A 90 24.76 -2.09 14.75
N TYR A 91 23.82 -2.70 15.49
CA TYR A 91 22.64 -3.36 14.95
C TYR A 91 21.46 -3.28 15.91
N ALA A 92 20.24 -3.21 15.37
CA ALA A 92 19.00 -3.48 16.09
C ALA A 92 17.95 -4.08 15.16
N TYR A 93 16.99 -4.80 15.72
CA TYR A 93 15.86 -5.38 15.01
C TYR A 93 14.57 -5.14 15.76
N PHE A 94 13.48 -4.91 15.03
CA PHE A 94 12.12 -5.02 15.56
C PHE A 94 11.17 -5.50 14.47
N GLU A 95 10.03 -6.05 14.89
CA GLU A 95 9.05 -6.66 14.01
C GLU A 95 7.65 -6.15 14.33
N LEU A 96 6.81 -6.07 13.30
CA LEU A 96 5.41 -5.70 13.40
C LEU A 96 4.52 -6.86 12.91
N GLY A 97 3.98 -7.61 13.89
CA GLY A 97 2.89 -8.57 13.68
C GLY A 97 3.15 -9.71 12.69
N GLY A 98 4.39 -10.22 12.60
CA GLY A 98 4.73 -11.30 11.66
C GLY A 98 4.78 -10.86 10.19
N PHE A 99 4.44 -9.61 9.88
CA PHE A 99 4.37 -9.08 8.52
C PHE A 99 5.68 -8.47 8.07
N VAL A 100 6.25 -7.57 8.88
CA VAL A 100 7.47 -6.84 8.52
C VAL A 100 8.44 -6.77 9.68
N GLY A 101 9.70 -7.10 9.39
CA GLY A 101 10.85 -6.91 10.25
C GLY A 101 11.72 -5.77 9.73
N TYR A 102 12.24 -4.95 10.64
CA TYR A 102 13.14 -3.85 10.33
C TYR A 102 14.48 -4.09 10.99
N SER A 103 15.50 -4.26 10.16
CA SER A 103 16.89 -4.29 10.58
C SER A 103 17.50 -2.91 10.44
N VAL A 104 18.00 -2.38 11.55
CA VAL A 104 18.60 -1.05 11.63
C VAL A 104 20.10 -1.22 11.86
N ILE A 105 20.90 -0.86 10.87
CA ILE A 105 22.35 -1.03 10.89
C ILE A 105 23.00 0.34 10.99
N TYR A 106 23.96 0.49 11.91
CA TYR A 106 24.67 1.75 12.08
C TYR A 106 26.18 1.55 12.16
N ASP A 107 26.91 2.37 11.42
CA ASP A 107 28.36 2.50 11.52
C ASP A 107 28.73 3.98 11.49
N SER A 108 29.48 4.43 12.50
CA SER A 108 29.91 5.83 12.62
C SER A 108 30.78 6.32 11.46
N THR A 109 31.45 5.39 10.76
CA THR A 109 32.33 5.62 9.62
C THR A 109 31.62 5.46 8.28
N GLY A 110 30.45 4.81 8.26
CA GLY A 110 29.68 4.49 7.07
C GLY A 110 29.37 3.00 7.01
N VAL A 111 28.12 2.65 6.72
CA VAL A 111 27.65 1.27 6.58
C VAL A 111 28.18 0.74 5.27
N SER A 112 29.06 -0.26 5.34
CA SER A 112 29.61 -0.93 4.16
C SER A 112 28.79 -2.19 3.81
N LYS A 113 29.14 -2.83 2.69
CA LYS A 113 28.56 -4.12 2.32
C LYS A 113 28.85 -5.19 3.39
N GLU A 114 30.04 -5.17 3.97
CA GLU A 114 30.48 -6.05 5.04
C GLU A 114 29.65 -5.82 6.31
N SER A 115 29.33 -4.56 6.64
CA SER A 115 28.42 -4.23 7.75
C SER A 115 27.05 -4.91 7.57
N ILE A 116 26.50 -4.90 6.36
CA ILE A 116 25.22 -5.54 6.04
C ILE A 116 25.34 -7.08 6.10
N GLN A 117 26.41 -7.65 5.56
CA GLN A 117 26.63 -9.10 5.56
C GLN A 117 26.91 -9.67 6.95
N SER A 118 27.54 -8.90 7.82
CA SER A 118 27.84 -9.28 9.21
C SER A 118 26.64 -9.11 10.15
N ALA A 119 25.64 -8.33 9.76
CA ALA A 119 24.43 -8.17 10.54
C ALA A 119 23.67 -9.51 10.60
N PRO A 120 23.03 -9.85 11.74
CA PRO A 120 22.29 -11.10 11.90
C PRO A 120 20.93 -11.05 11.19
N LEU A 121 20.90 -10.55 9.94
CA LEU A 121 19.68 -10.38 9.14
C LEU A 121 18.98 -11.73 8.96
N ILE A 122 19.73 -12.76 8.53
CA ILE A 122 19.16 -14.08 8.24
C ILE A 122 18.51 -14.69 9.50
N GLU A 123 19.21 -14.68 10.63
CA GLU A 123 18.71 -15.22 11.89
C GLU A 123 17.43 -14.51 12.35
N ARG A 124 17.37 -13.17 12.21
CA ARG A 124 16.20 -12.39 12.64
C ARG A 124 15.02 -12.54 11.70
N VAL A 125 15.27 -12.64 10.40
CA VAL A 125 14.25 -12.80 9.37
C VAL A 125 13.59 -14.18 9.42
N GLN A 126 14.23 -15.19 10.01
CA GLN A 126 13.57 -16.49 10.26
C GLN A 126 12.29 -16.35 11.08
N GLY A 127 12.20 -15.36 11.97
CA GLY A 127 10.97 -15.08 12.72
C GLY A 127 9.78 -14.64 11.86
N LEU A 128 10.04 -14.16 10.63
CA LEU A 128 8.99 -13.79 9.66
C LEU A 128 8.54 -14.97 8.81
N ILE A 129 9.19 -16.14 8.92
CA ILE A 129 8.83 -17.35 8.16
C ILE A 129 7.79 -18.11 8.96
N HIS A 130 6.56 -18.16 8.46
CA HIS A 130 5.48 -18.95 9.04
C HIS A 130 5.27 -20.26 8.26
N GLU A 131 5.64 -21.40 8.87
CA GLU A 131 5.64 -22.72 8.21
C GLU A 131 4.26 -23.08 7.63
N GLU A 132 3.18 -22.63 8.26
CA GLU A 132 1.82 -22.92 7.84
C GLU A 132 1.39 -22.23 6.52
N ILE A 133 2.16 -21.24 6.05
CA ILE A 133 1.93 -20.60 4.74
C ILE A 133 2.37 -21.53 3.58
N GLY A 134 3.29 -22.46 3.85
CA GLY A 134 3.86 -23.34 2.82
C GLY A 134 4.61 -22.56 1.73
N ASP A 135 4.41 -22.94 0.46
CA ASP A 135 5.18 -22.45 -0.70
C ASP A 135 5.04 -20.95 -0.98
N ARG A 136 4.06 -20.28 -0.37
CA ARG A 136 3.82 -18.84 -0.55
C ARG A 136 4.56 -17.97 0.45
N ASN A 137 5.25 -18.60 1.41
CA ASN A 137 6.04 -17.94 2.41
C ASN A 137 7.25 -17.26 1.75
N SER A 138 7.13 -15.95 1.55
CA SER A 138 8.01 -15.21 0.65
C SER A 138 8.44 -13.91 1.30
N ILE A 139 9.75 -13.76 1.49
CA ILE A 139 10.33 -12.56 2.09
C ILE A 139 10.83 -11.64 0.99
N SER A 140 10.32 -10.42 1.00
CA SER A 140 10.77 -9.35 0.12
C SER A 140 11.66 -8.38 0.89
N LEU A 141 12.74 -7.92 0.25
CA LEU A 141 13.73 -7.02 0.82
C LEU A 141 13.59 -5.62 0.18
N THR A 142 13.51 -4.58 1.00
CA THR A 142 13.54 -3.19 0.53
C THR A 142 14.44 -2.36 1.45
N SER A 143 15.26 -1.49 0.86
CA SER A 143 16.12 -0.54 1.59
C SER A 143 15.48 0.84 1.64
N LEU A 144 15.70 1.55 2.74
CA LEU A 144 15.35 2.96 2.85
C LEU A 144 16.62 3.81 3.02
N PRO A 145 16.94 4.73 2.08
CA PRO A 145 16.20 5.04 0.84
C PRO A 145 16.36 3.99 -0.28
N ASP A 146 15.45 3.99 -1.25
CA ASP A 146 15.51 3.16 -2.48
C ASP A 146 16.05 3.99 -3.64
N ASP A 147 17.09 3.50 -4.32
CA ASP A 147 17.71 4.15 -5.48
C ASP A 147 16.80 4.14 -6.72
N LYS A 148 15.73 3.33 -6.72
CA LYS A 148 14.70 3.28 -7.78
C LYS A 148 13.47 4.14 -7.50
N ALA A 149 13.61 5.12 -6.60
CA ALA A 149 12.54 6.00 -6.16
C ALA A 149 11.63 6.50 -7.29
N ASP A 150 12.15 6.85 -8.47
CA ASP A 150 11.36 7.44 -9.57
C ASP A 150 10.14 6.62 -10.03
N VAL A 151 10.08 5.30 -9.84
CA VAL A 151 8.92 4.49 -10.28
C VAL A 151 7.76 4.53 -9.27
N TYR A 152 8.05 4.83 -8.00
CA TYR A 152 7.06 4.79 -6.91
C TYR A 152 6.91 6.12 -6.16
N SER A 153 7.90 7.02 -6.25
CA SER A 153 7.88 8.35 -5.65
C SER A 153 6.97 9.33 -6.39
N SER A 154 6.63 9.06 -7.65
CA SER A 154 5.58 9.80 -8.36
C SER A 154 4.18 9.42 -7.84
N LYS A 155 4.02 8.18 -7.37
CA LYS A 155 2.75 7.63 -6.86
C LYS A 155 2.52 7.86 -5.37
N THR A 156 3.61 7.94 -4.62
CA THR A 156 3.62 8.40 -3.24
C THR A 156 4.27 9.76 -3.22
N LEU A 157 3.47 10.82 -3.36
CA LEU A 157 3.98 12.17 -3.16
C LEU A 157 4.76 12.21 -1.83
N PRO A 158 5.98 12.76 -1.81
CA PRO A 158 6.84 12.78 -0.62
C PRO A 158 6.28 13.76 0.41
N PHE A 159 5.16 13.44 1.04
CA PHE A 159 4.50 14.27 2.05
C PHE A 159 4.71 13.78 3.47
N TYR A 160 5.70 12.93 3.69
CA TYR A 160 6.02 12.40 4.99
C TYR A 160 7.45 12.77 5.41
N LEU A 161 7.66 14.08 5.57
CA LEU A 161 8.69 14.63 6.46
C LEU A 161 8.25 14.39 7.92
N TRP A 162 8.20 13.13 8.35
CA TRP A 162 7.96 12.82 9.75
C TRP A 162 9.21 13.13 10.57
N GLU A 163 9.02 13.38 11.87
CA GLU A 163 10.10 13.69 12.80
C GLU A 163 10.97 12.45 13.10
N VAL A 164 11.61 11.91 12.08
CA VAL A 164 12.86 11.19 12.25
C VAL A 164 13.80 12.19 12.92
N PRO A 165 14.43 11.84 14.07
CA PRO A 165 15.33 12.76 14.74
C PRO A 165 16.33 13.31 13.72
N ARG A 166 16.54 14.64 13.65
CA ARG A 166 17.45 15.26 12.65
C ARG A 166 18.82 14.58 12.57
N ARG A 167 19.27 14.02 13.70
CA ARG A 167 20.48 13.20 13.78
C ARG A 167 20.40 11.92 12.95
N ALA A 168 19.28 11.20 12.97
CA ALA A 168 19.08 10.00 12.15
C ALA A 168 18.99 10.34 10.66
N ILE A 169 18.32 11.45 10.29
CA ILE A 169 18.36 11.94 8.90
C ILE A 169 19.80 12.22 8.47
N ARG A 170 20.59 12.91 9.31
CA ARG A 170 22.01 13.17 9.03
C ARG A 170 22.83 11.88 8.92
N ASP A 171 22.53 10.87 9.74
CA ASP A 171 23.22 9.59 9.68
C ASP A 171 22.88 8.86 8.38
N ILE A 172 21.63 8.86 7.94
CA ILE A 172 21.20 8.30 6.63
C ILE A 172 21.89 9.03 5.48
N LEU A 173 21.86 10.37 5.47
CA LEU A 173 22.49 11.19 4.42
C LEU A 173 24.02 11.02 4.36
N ARG A 174 24.64 10.58 5.47
CA ARG A 174 26.07 10.27 5.53
C ARG A 174 26.37 8.78 5.37
N GLN A 175 25.37 7.99 4.98
CA GLN A 175 25.46 6.54 4.81
C GLN A 175 25.91 5.81 6.10
N ARG A 176 25.67 6.40 7.27
CA ARG A 176 26.01 5.83 8.59
C ARG A 176 24.89 5.01 9.20
N LEU A 177 23.68 5.12 8.66
CA LEU A 177 22.50 4.42 9.12
C LEU A 177 21.76 3.89 7.91
N VAL A 178 21.48 2.59 7.90
CA VAL A 178 20.64 1.93 6.90
C VAL A 178 19.49 1.24 7.61
N ILE A 179 18.29 1.38 7.06
CA ILE A 179 17.11 0.63 7.52
C ILE A 179 16.75 -0.32 6.38
N VAL A 180 16.72 -1.60 6.72
CA VAL A 180 16.35 -2.69 5.82
C VAL A 180 15.03 -3.25 6.30
N ALA A 181 14.01 -3.18 5.45
CA ALA A 181 12.72 -3.81 5.71
C ALA A 181 12.66 -5.16 5.00
N THR A 182 12.26 -6.18 5.74
CA THR A 182 11.93 -7.51 5.23
C THR A 182 10.48 -7.80 5.54
N TYR A 183 9.68 -8.13 4.53
CA TYR A 183 8.26 -8.40 4.75
C TYR A 183 7.78 -9.66 4.06
N ASN A 184 6.77 -10.30 4.66
CA ASN A 184 6.20 -11.56 4.21
C ASN A 184 4.85 -11.35 3.49
N SER A 185 4.85 -11.47 2.16
CA SER A 185 3.65 -11.35 1.33
C SER A 185 2.66 -12.49 1.56
N GLY A 186 3.14 -13.71 1.77
CA GLY A 186 2.27 -14.87 2.05
C GLY A 186 1.56 -14.74 3.39
N TRP A 187 2.20 -14.14 4.39
CA TRP A 187 1.55 -13.86 5.68
C TRP A 187 0.41 -12.84 5.51
N MET A 188 0.65 -11.82 4.69
CA MET A 188 -0.37 -10.82 4.39
C MET A 188 -1.58 -11.44 3.68
N GLU A 189 -1.35 -12.29 2.68
CA GLU A 189 -2.41 -13.07 2.04
C GLU A 189 -3.26 -13.85 3.05
N LYS A 190 -2.60 -14.59 3.96
CA LYS A 190 -3.30 -15.36 5.00
C LYS A 190 -4.19 -14.44 5.84
N LEU A 191 -3.65 -13.31 6.32
CA LEU A 191 -4.40 -12.36 7.14
C LEU A 191 -5.59 -11.74 6.39
N LEU A 192 -5.44 -11.46 5.10
CA LEU A 192 -6.52 -10.94 4.26
C LEU A 192 -7.62 -11.99 4.04
N SER A 193 -7.22 -13.25 3.83
CA SER A 193 -8.17 -14.36 3.73
C SER A 193 -8.91 -14.60 5.05
N GLU A 194 -8.21 -14.56 6.19
CA GLU A 194 -8.80 -14.68 7.53
C GLU A 194 -9.75 -13.51 7.86
N ALA A 195 -9.50 -12.34 7.27
CA ALA A 195 -10.40 -11.18 7.33
C ALA A 195 -11.66 -11.32 6.46
N GLY A 196 -11.81 -12.43 5.73
CA GLY A 196 -12.98 -12.72 4.90
C GLY A 196 -12.91 -12.19 3.48
N LEU A 197 -11.76 -11.68 3.04
CA LEU A 197 -11.56 -11.24 1.67
C LEU A 197 -11.19 -12.42 0.76
N THR A 198 -11.61 -12.36 -0.51
CA THR A 198 -11.20 -13.37 -1.50
C THR A 198 -9.83 -12.99 -2.03
N VAL A 199 -8.85 -13.89 -1.92
CA VAL A 199 -7.50 -13.67 -2.45
C VAL A 199 -7.32 -14.47 -3.74
N ILE A 200 -6.97 -13.79 -4.83
CA ILE A 200 -6.74 -14.38 -6.15
C ILE A 200 -5.24 -14.31 -6.48
N PRO A 201 -4.53 -15.44 -6.55
CA PRO A 201 -3.10 -15.45 -6.88
C PRO A 201 -2.85 -15.01 -8.32
N ASP A 202 -1.74 -14.31 -8.59
CA ASP A 202 -1.36 -13.95 -9.96
C ASP A 202 -1.02 -15.23 -10.77
N LYS A 203 -1.90 -15.57 -11.71
CA LYS A 203 -1.76 -16.75 -12.57
C LYS A 203 -0.73 -16.58 -13.68
N THR A 204 -0.19 -15.37 -13.89
CA THR A 204 0.77 -15.12 -14.96
C THR A 204 2.15 -15.71 -14.68
N GLY A 205 2.39 -16.18 -13.45
CA GLY A 205 3.65 -16.81 -13.03
C GLY A 205 4.84 -15.86 -12.99
N ARG A 206 4.61 -14.56 -13.23
CA ARG A 206 5.66 -13.53 -13.22
C ARG A 206 6.16 -13.25 -11.81
N ASP A 207 5.24 -13.25 -10.84
CA ASP A 207 5.58 -13.13 -9.43
C ASP A 207 4.60 -13.96 -8.58
N HIS A 208 5.10 -15.05 -8.00
CA HIS A 208 4.32 -15.94 -7.12
C HIS A 208 3.88 -15.27 -5.80
N ARG A 209 4.42 -14.09 -5.51
CA ARG A 209 4.08 -13.26 -4.36
C ARG A 209 2.93 -12.31 -4.64
N SER A 210 2.64 -12.08 -5.92
CA SER A 210 1.58 -11.16 -6.34
C SER A 210 0.22 -11.83 -6.18
N PHE A 211 -0.72 -11.09 -5.61
CA PHE A 211 -2.11 -11.48 -5.53
C PHE A 211 -3.01 -10.25 -5.61
N GLU A 212 -4.21 -10.49 -6.09
CA GLU A 212 -5.33 -9.56 -6.08
C GLU A 212 -6.25 -9.92 -4.91
N VAL A 213 -6.91 -8.92 -4.35
CA VAL A 213 -7.92 -9.11 -3.32
C VAL A 213 -9.24 -8.56 -3.80
N VAL A 214 -10.29 -9.36 -3.63
CA VAL A 214 -11.66 -9.02 -3.99
C VAL A 214 -12.48 -8.84 -2.72
N ALA A 215 -13.02 -7.64 -2.56
CA ALA A 215 -14.01 -7.30 -1.55
C ALA A 215 -15.38 -7.21 -2.21
N SER A 216 -16.31 -8.11 -1.86
CA SER A 216 -17.68 -8.10 -2.38
C SER A 216 -18.64 -7.53 -1.33
N PHE A 217 -19.45 -6.56 -1.72
CA PHE A 217 -20.45 -5.93 -0.86
C PHE A 217 -21.69 -5.54 -1.66
N GLU A 218 -22.81 -5.29 -0.98
CA GLU A 218 -24.08 -4.96 -1.63
C GLU A 218 -24.82 -3.85 -0.89
N TRP A 219 -25.55 -3.04 -1.66
CA TRP A 219 -26.61 -2.19 -1.12
C TRP A 219 -27.91 -2.99 -1.14
N GLU A 220 -28.64 -3.00 -0.03
CA GLU A 220 -29.85 -3.79 0.15
C GLU A 220 -30.86 -3.52 -0.97
N GLY A 221 -31.17 -4.55 -1.76
CA GLY A 221 -32.14 -4.46 -2.86
C GLY A 221 -31.67 -3.73 -4.12
N GLU A 222 -30.40 -3.37 -4.21
CA GLU A 222 -29.87 -2.58 -5.34
C GLU A 222 -28.85 -3.37 -6.17
N ALA A 223 -27.58 -3.36 -5.79
CA ALA A 223 -26.50 -3.91 -6.59
C ALA A 223 -25.43 -4.59 -5.73
N ARG A 224 -24.90 -5.71 -6.22
CA ARG A 224 -23.66 -6.32 -5.74
C ARG A 224 -22.48 -5.68 -6.46
N VAL A 225 -21.48 -5.28 -5.68
CA VAL A 225 -20.29 -4.58 -6.11
C VAL A 225 -19.07 -5.41 -5.71
N GLU A 226 -18.12 -5.54 -6.62
CA GLU A 226 -16.84 -6.21 -6.36
C GLU A 226 -15.71 -5.22 -6.54
N TYR A 227 -14.98 -4.95 -5.46
CA TYR A 227 -13.79 -4.12 -5.49
C TYR A 227 -12.56 -5.01 -5.58
N HIS A 228 -11.79 -4.81 -6.64
CA HIS A 228 -10.58 -5.57 -6.96
C HIS A 228 -9.36 -4.68 -6.65
N SER A 229 -8.41 -5.18 -5.86
CA SER A 229 -7.25 -4.40 -5.46
C SER A 229 -5.96 -5.21 -5.42
N HIS A 230 -4.90 -4.62 -5.95
CA HIS A 230 -3.52 -5.08 -5.76
C HIS A 230 -2.98 -4.58 -4.43
N VAL A 231 -3.12 -5.40 -3.38
CA VAL A 231 -2.73 -5.04 -1.99
C VAL A 231 -1.23 -4.82 -1.80
N TRP A 232 -0.42 -5.16 -2.80
CA TRP A 232 1.01 -4.85 -2.84
C TRP A 232 1.32 -3.37 -2.55
N GLU A 233 0.57 -2.44 -3.14
CA GLU A 233 0.81 -1.00 -2.94
C GLU A 233 0.57 -0.62 -1.47
N GLU A 234 -0.49 -1.15 -0.85
CA GLU A 234 -0.81 -0.92 0.56
C GLU A 234 0.23 -1.53 1.50
N MET A 235 0.78 -2.68 1.16
CA MET A 235 1.89 -3.29 1.91
C MET A 235 3.13 -2.39 1.85
N VAL A 236 3.48 -1.87 0.68
CA VAL A 236 4.62 -0.96 0.51
C VAL A 236 4.41 0.32 1.32
N ILE A 237 3.21 0.90 1.30
CA ILE A 237 2.89 2.08 2.11
C ILE A 237 3.03 1.74 3.60
N ALA A 238 2.49 0.61 4.06
CA ALA A 238 2.62 0.19 5.45
C ALA A 238 4.08 0.01 5.88
N VAL A 239 4.94 -0.53 5.00
CA VAL A 239 6.38 -0.65 5.24
C VAL A 239 7.05 0.73 5.39
N HIS A 240 6.73 1.67 4.51
CA HIS A 240 7.31 3.03 4.54
C HIS A 240 6.79 3.87 5.72
N GLU A 241 5.56 3.60 6.15
CA GLU A 241 4.91 4.26 7.29
C GLU A 241 5.14 3.51 8.61
N PHE A 242 5.93 2.43 8.61
CA PHE A 242 6.25 1.63 9.79
C PHE A 242 4.99 1.16 10.54
N ARG A 243 4.01 0.69 9.78
CA ARG A 243 2.75 0.15 10.27
C ARG A 243 2.77 -1.37 10.23
N GLY A 244 1.97 -1.97 11.10
CA GLY A 244 1.79 -3.41 11.15
C GLY A 244 0.83 -3.90 10.06
N PRO A 245 0.54 -5.22 10.08
CA PRO A 245 -0.36 -5.81 9.11
C PRO A 245 -1.81 -5.33 9.25
N LYS A 246 -2.19 -4.86 10.45
CA LYS A 246 -3.55 -4.37 10.71
C LYS A 246 -3.87 -3.19 9.81
N ALA A 247 -2.92 -2.28 9.56
CA ALA A 247 -3.10 -1.17 8.62
C ALA A 247 -3.48 -1.64 7.21
N VAL A 248 -2.79 -2.68 6.70
CA VAL A 248 -3.04 -3.22 5.35
C VAL A 248 -4.42 -3.87 5.30
N VAL A 249 -4.74 -4.73 6.27
CA VAL A 249 -6.05 -5.41 6.36
C VAL A 249 -7.19 -4.40 6.47
N GLN A 250 -7.04 -3.36 7.29
CA GLN A 250 -8.06 -2.32 7.46
C GLN A 250 -8.35 -1.57 6.17
N ARG A 251 -7.33 -1.24 5.39
CA ARG A 251 -7.49 -0.57 4.10
C ARG A 251 -8.14 -1.48 3.07
N ALA A 252 -7.78 -2.76 3.04
CA ALA A 252 -8.40 -3.74 2.16
C ALA A 252 -9.89 -4.02 2.50
N LEU A 253 -10.27 -3.96 3.78
CA LEU A 253 -11.65 -4.14 4.23
C LEU A 253 -12.53 -2.90 4.07
N ALA A 254 -11.92 -1.73 3.94
CA ALA A 254 -12.63 -0.46 3.94
C ALA A 254 -13.75 -0.30 2.90
N PRO A 255 -13.65 -0.86 1.67
CA PRO A 255 -14.77 -0.84 0.72
C PRO A 255 -16.04 -1.49 1.26
N LEU A 256 -15.92 -2.49 2.13
CA LEU A 256 -17.07 -3.17 2.74
C LEU A 256 -17.90 -2.23 3.64
N ALA A 257 -17.32 -1.11 4.10
CA ALA A 257 -18.06 -0.11 4.85
C ALA A 257 -18.91 0.80 3.97
N ALA A 258 -18.67 0.86 2.66
CA ALA A 258 -19.32 1.82 1.75
C ALA A 258 -20.86 1.78 1.83
N PRO A 259 -21.54 0.61 1.85
CA PRO A 259 -23.00 0.57 1.96
C PRO A 259 -23.58 1.19 3.24
N SER A 260 -22.82 1.17 4.33
CA SER A 260 -23.22 1.78 5.59
C SER A 260 -22.95 3.29 5.66
N LEU A 261 -22.10 3.80 4.77
CA LEU A 261 -21.58 5.18 4.81
C LEU A 261 -22.17 6.07 3.72
N ALA A 262 -22.59 5.51 2.59
CA ALA A 262 -23.11 6.25 1.45
C ALA A 262 -24.22 5.46 0.75
N ARG A 263 -25.08 6.16 -0.01
CA ARG A 263 -26.02 5.53 -0.94
C ARG A 263 -25.30 5.12 -2.22
N LEU A 264 -25.82 4.14 -2.96
CA LEU A 264 -25.20 3.70 -4.22
C LEU A 264 -25.00 4.86 -5.21
N ASN A 265 -25.97 5.77 -5.34
CA ASN A 265 -25.86 6.95 -6.21
C ASN A 265 -24.83 7.99 -5.75
N ASP A 266 -24.41 7.96 -4.48
CA ASP A 266 -23.32 8.79 -3.97
C ASP A 266 -21.95 8.11 -4.13
N PHE A 267 -21.94 6.78 -4.31
CA PHE A 267 -20.76 5.95 -4.54
C PHE A 267 -20.42 5.83 -6.03
N VAL A 268 -21.40 5.45 -6.85
CA VAL A 268 -21.27 5.32 -8.31
C VAL A 268 -21.65 6.65 -8.97
N PRO A 269 -20.78 7.24 -9.80
CA PRO A 269 -21.12 8.45 -10.53
C PRO A 269 -22.35 8.24 -11.42
N THR A 270 -23.28 9.18 -11.45
CA THR A 270 -24.49 9.09 -12.29
C THR A 270 -24.15 8.93 -13.78
N GLU A 271 -23.02 9.50 -14.22
CA GLU A 271 -22.48 9.37 -15.58
C GLU A 271 -22.08 7.92 -15.92
N ALA A 272 -21.62 7.13 -14.95
CA ALA A 272 -21.25 5.73 -15.14
C ALA A 272 -22.50 4.83 -15.28
N LEU A 273 -23.56 5.12 -14.53
CA LEU A 273 -24.83 4.35 -14.58
C LEU A 273 -25.58 4.51 -15.92
N GLN A 274 -25.37 5.60 -16.64
CA GLN A 274 -26.05 5.86 -17.93
C GLN A 274 -25.42 5.11 -19.11
N ASN A 275 -24.11 4.81 -19.05
CA ASN A 275 -23.42 4.11 -20.13
C ASN A 275 -23.75 2.61 -20.18
N ASP A 276 -24.13 2.01 -19.05
CA ASP A 276 -24.43 0.58 -18.96
C ASP A 276 -25.85 0.21 -19.44
N GLN A 277 -26.75 1.19 -19.55
CA GLN A 277 -28.11 0.99 -20.08
C GLN A 277 -28.18 1.09 -21.63
N GLY A 278 -27.06 1.32 -22.31
CA GLY A 278 -27.01 1.64 -23.75
C GLY A 278 -26.67 0.50 -24.72
N HIS A 279 -26.24 -0.67 -24.23
CA HIS A 279 -25.87 -1.79 -25.09
C HIS A 279 -26.69 -3.05 -24.78
N PRO A 280 -27.72 -3.39 -25.59
CA PRO A 280 -28.34 -4.70 -25.48
C PRO A 280 -27.27 -5.77 -25.75
N PRO A 281 -27.27 -6.88 -25.01
CA PRO A 281 -26.31 -7.95 -25.23
C PRO A 281 -26.43 -8.43 -26.67
N GLU A 282 -25.32 -8.37 -27.42
CA GLU A 282 -25.25 -8.99 -28.74
C GLU A 282 -25.58 -10.47 -28.59
N GLN A 283 -26.73 -10.85 -29.12
CA GLN A 283 -27.12 -12.25 -29.26
C GLN A 283 -26.19 -12.86 -30.31
N ASN A 284 -25.08 -13.46 -29.85
CA ASN A 284 -24.29 -14.34 -30.68
C ASN A 284 -25.11 -15.61 -30.95
N GLY A 285 -25.68 -15.68 -32.15
CA GLY A 285 -26.28 -16.87 -32.73
C GLY A 285 -25.26 -17.84 -33.30
#